data_AF-A0A7C5VCL0-F1
#
_entry.id   AF-A0A7C5VCL0-F1
#
_cell.length_a   1.000
_cell.length_b   1.000
_cell.length_c   1.000
_cell.angle_alpha   90.00
_cell.angle_beta   90.00
_cell.angle_gamma   90.00
#
_symmetry.space_group_name_H-M   'P 1'
#
loop_
_entity.id
_entity.type
_entity.pdbx_description
1 polymer ?
#
loop_
_entity_poly.entity_id
_entity_poly.type
_entity_poly.pdbx_seq_one_letter_code
_entity_poly.pdbx_strand_id
1 'polypeptide(L)'
;GDGTINRQVITVAGAEIAPGNSVGTLTAGSASLTSTNLDIEINAPSADVFAVTGTLTLAGSSTLNLSGTLAAGSFDFMTFGSISGAGSVTLGTAPNGFGYIIGSDADSYFVQVGLADYVWDTDAGTANPQDGGGTWSTGSNFWENFGSRNYAWQNDAANAVTFGTAGGSGAVVTVDGAKTVKSLSFVQNYTLNGTDPINVAAGITASESATVNAPINMLASQTFAVAAGKTLNVGVVGESSAGLTLTKDQVGTLVLNAPATHTGGTNVNAGALVAERLRNGTLTIAAGAQVQITPKGAPNSPAGTSVMPALNIAGTPAVPTGKLDLANNALVIDYTTVGTLVDDVRQLLAAGTGGVVGITSSSATVSRRLGYGDNSVAALGVATFNGVAVDATSLLMMFTVAGDANLNGTTNIGDFSLLASNFNQPGVWTSGDFNYDGTTNIGDFSLLAANFNTSLPAGMPRGSLVPEPAVAAGVLATGLLARRRNRR
;
A
#
# COMPACT_ATOMS: atom_id res chain seq x y z
N GLY A 1 15.74 39.23 12.66
CA GLY A 1 16.90 39.89 13.26
C GLY A 1 16.37 40.84 14.32
N ASP A 2 17.23 41.56 15.02
CA ASP A 2 16.73 42.48 16.05
C ASP A 2 16.65 43.91 15.52
N GLY A 3 15.55 44.60 15.82
CA GLY A 3 15.29 45.96 15.36
C GLY A 3 14.50 46.78 16.38
N THR A 4 14.60 48.10 16.30
CA THR A 4 13.84 49.02 17.17
C THR A 4 13.27 50.19 16.39
N ILE A 5 11.98 50.45 16.55
CA ILE A 5 11.26 51.58 16.00
C ILE A 5 10.94 52.54 17.15
N ASN A 6 11.64 53.69 17.16
CA ASN A 6 11.52 54.69 18.23
C ASN A 6 10.25 55.57 18.14
N ARG A 7 9.33 55.27 17.22
CA ARG A 7 8.05 55.98 17.03
C ARG A 7 6.90 54.99 17.04
N GLN A 8 5.68 55.51 17.14
CA GLN A 8 4.48 54.70 16.99
C GLN A 8 4.45 54.05 15.59
N VAL A 9 4.17 52.76 15.54
CA VAL A 9 3.90 52.04 14.29
C VAL A 9 2.41 52.16 13.98
N ILE A 10 2.07 52.67 12.80
CA ILE A 10 0.68 52.72 12.33
C ILE A 10 0.66 52.04 10.98
N THR A 11 -0.04 50.93 10.87
CA THR A 11 -0.17 50.21 9.61
C THR A 11 -1.47 50.54 8.91
N VAL A 12 -1.43 50.46 7.59
CA VAL A 12 -2.59 50.46 6.71
C VAL A 12 -2.95 49.01 6.34
N ALA A 13 -4.18 48.79 5.85
CA ALA A 13 -4.61 47.48 5.39
C ALA A 13 -3.64 46.89 4.36
N GLY A 14 -3.22 45.63 4.59
CA GLY A 14 -2.27 44.91 3.74
C GLY A 14 -0.79 45.27 3.97
N ALA A 15 -0.46 46.12 4.93
CA ALA A 15 0.92 46.32 5.33
C ALA A 15 1.52 45.04 5.93
N GLU A 16 2.84 44.90 5.85
CA GLU A 16 3.59 43.76 6.32
C GLU A 16 4.48 44.14 7.51
N ILE A 17 4.57 43.26 8.51
CA ILE A 17 5.53 43.32 9.60
C ILE A 17 6.30 42.01 9.63
N ALA A 18 7.61 42.09 9.40
CA ALA A 18 8.55 40.98 9.48
C ALA A 18 9.78 41.42 10.30
N PRO A 19 10.10 40.77 11.45
CA PRO A 19 11.29 41.10 12.24
C PRO A 19 12.64 40.83 11.53
N GLY A 20 12.64 40.26 10.33
CA GLY A 20 13.78 40.22 9.41
C GLY A 20 13.96 38.86 8.74
N ASN A 21 15.14 38.62 8.16
CA ASN A 21 15.46 37.37 7.43
C ASN A 21 16.00 36.23 8.32
N SER A 22 16.02 36.43 9.62
CA SER A 22 16.45 35.45 10.62
C SER A 22 15.55 35.64 11.82
N VAL A 23 15.28 34.59 12.60
CA VAL A 23 14.55 34.73 13.87
C VAL A 23 15.12 35.88 14.73
N GLY A 24 14.28 36.81 15.16
CA GLY A 24 14.62 37.92 16.06
C GLY A 24 13.44 38.79 16.48
N THR A 25 13.71 39.88 17.19
CA THR A 25 12.67 40.75 17.76
C THR A 25 12.65 42.14 17.14
N LEU A 26 11.48 42.55 16.63
CA LEU A 26 11.22 43.93 16.23
C LEU A 26 10.48 44.67 17.34
N THR A 27 11.14 45.63 17.98
CA THR A 27 10.58 46.37 19.12
C THR A 27 9.98 47.72 18.71
N ALA A 28 8.79 48.05 19.20
CA ALA A 28 8.16 49.36 19.04
C ALA A 28 7.58 49.88 20.37
N GLY A 29 7.53 51.20 20.55
CA GLY A 29 6.96 51.81 21.76
C GLY A 29 5.43 51.72 21.85
N SER A 30 4.74 51.77 20.70
CA SER A 30 3.29 51.56 20.57
C SER A 30 2.98 51.20 19.12
N ALA A 31 1.88 50.48 18.89
CA ALA A 31 1.48 50.06 17.56
C ALA A 31 -0.04 50.12 17.36
N SER A 32 -0.48 50.50 16.16
CA SER A 32 -1.86 50.40 15.70
C SER A 32 -1.89 49.61 14.41
N LEU A 33 -2.42 48.39 14.47
CA LEU A 33 -2.45 47.46 13.35
C LEU A 33 -3.81 47.49 12.66
N THR A 34 -3.84 47.85 11.38
CA THR A 34 -5.04 47.82 10.55
C THR A 34 -4.93 46.70 9.52
N SER A 35 -5.61 45.57 9.73
CA SER A 35 -5.58 44.38 8.84
C SER A 35 -4.20 44.08 8.24
N THR A 36 -3.23 43.81 9.10
CA THR A 36 -1.79 43.71 8.77
C THR A 36 -1.38 42.26 8.58
N ASN A 37 -0.47 42.00 7.64
CA ASN A 37 0.21 40.72 7.50
C ASN A 37 1.40 40.67 8.48
N LEU A 38 1.37 39.71 9.38
CA LEU A 38 2.42 39.42 10.36
C LEU A 38 3.20 38.23 9.83
N ASP A 39 4.38 38.48 9.28
CA ASP A 39 5.22 37.45 8.67
C ASP A 39 6.27 37.02 9.70
N ILE A 40 6.06 35.84 10.26
CA ILE A 40 6.76 35.34 11.45
C ILE A 40 7.54 34.09 11.07
N GLU A 41 8.87 34.15 11.15
CA GLU A 41 9.73 32.98 11.03
C GLU A 41 9.79 32.21 12.36
N ILE A 42 9.58 30.90 12.32
CA ILE A 42 9.81 30.00 13.44
C ILE A 42 10.95 29.06 13.06
N ASN A 43 12.05 29.11 13.83
CA ASN A 43 13.10 28.11 13.79
C ASN A 43 13.25 27.55 15.20
N ALA A 44 12.45 26.52 15.49
CA ALA A 44 12.25 26.03 16.85
C ALA A 44 13.59 25.72 17.55
N PRO A 45 13.77 26.14 18.82
CA PRO A 45 12.73 26.61 19.74
C PRO A 45 12.41 28.11 19.69
N SER A 46 12.99 28.88 18.76
CA SER A 46 12.82 30.33 18.70
C SER A 46 11.87 30.76 17.58
N ALA A 47 11.23 31.92 17.76
CA ALA A 47 10.36 32.54 16.76
C ALA A 47 10.60 34.05 16.69
N ASP A 48 10.25 34.63 15.55
CA ASP A 48 10.15 36.07 15.38
C ASP A 48 9.11 36.66 16.34
N VAL A 49 9.43 37.81 16.92
CA VAL A 49 8.52 38.53 17.84
C VAL A 49 8.40 39.98 17.45
N PHE A 50 7.16 40.47 17.29
CA PHE A 50 6.87 41.90 17.26
C PHE A 50 6.54 42.38 18.68
N ALA A 51 7.52 43.02 19.34
CA ALA A 51 7.44 43.42 20.73
C ALA A 51 6.99 44.89 20.88
N VAL A 52 5.80 45.12 21.42
CA VAL A 52 5.22 46.45 21.62
C VAL A 52 5.28 46.84 23.09
N THR A 53 6.24 47.63 23.53
CA THR A 53 6.42 47.87 24.98
C THR A 53 5.28 48.67 25.63
N GLY A 54 4.49 49.41 24.85
CA GLY A 54 3.30 50.15 25.29
C GLY A 54 1.99 49.52 24.81
N THR A 55 1.08 50.35 24.30
CA THR A 55 -0.23 49.88 23.82
C THR A 55 -0.17 49.36 22.38
N LEU A 56 -0.66 48.14 22.17
CA LEU A 56 -1.03 47.58 20.88
C LEU A 56 -2.53 47.81 20.62
N THR A 57 -2.87 48.44 19.50
CA THR A 57 -4.26 48.64 19.05
C THR A 57 -4.53 47.75 17.85
N LEU A 58 -5.49 46.83 17.95
CA LEU A 58 -5.94 46.02 16.80
C LEU A 58 -7.21 46.64 16.19
N ALA A 59 -7.07 47.17 14.98
CA ALA A 59 -8.13 47.77 14.18
C ALA A 59 -8.44 46.89 12.95
N GLY A 60 -9.23 45.83 13.13
CA GLY A 60 -9.58 44.88 12.06
C GLY A 60 -8.93 43.50 12.22
N SER A 61 -8.92 42.70 11.16
CA SER A 61 -8.40 41.33 11.21
C SER A 61 -7.01 41.27 10.58
N SER A 62 -5.98 41.15 11.41
CA SER A 62 -4.61 40.90 10.95
C SER A 62 -4.42 39.41 10.64
N THR A 63 -3.48 39.12 9.74
CA THR A 63 -3.19 37.77 9.25
C THR A 63 -1.80 37.34 9.71
N LEU A 64 -1.69 36.19 10.38
CA LEU A 64 -0.42 35.59 10.77
C LEU A 64 0.06 34.63 9.68
N ASN A 65 1.17 34.93 9.01
CA ASN A 65 1.85 34.01 8.11
C ASN A 65 3.09 33.43 8.80
N LEU A 66 3.21 32.10 8.77
CA LEU A 66 4.31 31.36 9.38
C LEU A 66 5.26 30.82 8.32
N SER A 67 6.55 30.81 8.63
CA SER A 67 7.60 30.19 7.82
C SER A 67 8.70 29.59 8.70
N GLY A 68 9.72 28.99 8.10
CA GLY A 68 10.86 28.41 8.79
C GLY A 68 10.72 26.93 9.14
N THR A 69 11.55 26.47 10.07
CA THR A 69 11.57 25.08 10.55
C THR A 69 10.75 24.94 11.83
N LEU A 70 9.52 24.45 11.67
CA LEU A 70 8.59 24.24 12.78
C LEU A 70 8.90 22.99 13.61
N ALA A 71 8.56 23.07 14.89
CA ALA A 71 8.38 21.93 15.78
C ALA A 71 7.14 22.17 16.65
N ALA A 72 6.60 21.12 17.26
CA ALA A 72 5.51 21.26 18.20
C ALA A 72 5.94 22.14 19.39
N GLY A 73 5.12 23.13 19.75
CA GLY A 73 5.47 24.12 20.76
C GLY A 73 4.52 25.30 20.78
N SER A 74 4.72 26.23 21.72
CA SER A 74 4.01 27.51 21.77
C SER A 74 5.01 28.63 21.54
N PHE A 75 4.70 29.54 20.64
CA PHE A 75 5.58 30.61 20.21
C PHE A 75 4.84 31.94 20.29
N ASP A 76 5.29 32.83 21.17
CA ASP A 76 4.84 34.22 21.14
C ASP A 76 5.30 34.84 19.82
N PHE A 77 4.39 35.52 19.13
CA PHE A 77 4.72 36.27 17.91
C PHE A 77 4.43 37.77 18.05
N MET A 78 3.65 38.16 19.05
CA MET A 78 3.54 39.54 19.52
C MET A 78 3.55 39.59 21.04
N THR A 79 4.22 40.59 21.60
CA THR A 79 4.13 40.92 23.02
C THR A 79 3.71 42.37 23.19
N PHE A 80 2.98 42.70 24.25
CA PHE A 80 2.48 44.06 24.48
C PHE A 80 2.33 44.44 25.95
N GLY A 81 2.52 45.71 26.28
CA GLY A 81 2.25 46.23 27.63
C GLY A 81 0.76 46.39 27.94
N SER A 82 -0.05 46.69 26.92
CA SER A 82 -1.51 46.69 26.99
C SER A 82 -2.11 46.52 25.60
N ILE A 83 -3.33 45.99 25.52
CA ILE A 83 -4.07 45.83 24.26
C ILE A 83 -5.37 46.63 24.26
N SER A 84 -5.73 47.17 23.10
CA SER A 84 -7.01 47.84 22.87
C SER A 84 -7.52 47.60 21.44
N GLY A 85 -8.79 47.96 21.20
CA GLY A 85 -9.47 47.73 19.93
C GLY A 85 -10.28 46.43 19.91
N ALA A 86 -11.05 46.24 18.84
CA ALA A 86 -11.92 45.09 18.63
C ALA A 86 -11.44 44.19 17.46
N GLY A 87 -10.19 44.37 17.05
CA GLY A 87 -9.57 43.55 16.01
C GLY A 87 -9.23 42.14 16.46
N SER A 88 -8.78 41.32 15.52
CA SER A 88 -8.41 39.92 15.75
C SER A 88 -7.18 39.54 14.93
N VAL A 89 -6.62 38.36 15.21
CA VAL A 89 -5.55 37.75 14.42
C VAL A 89 -6.05 36.40 13.92
N THR A 90 -5.95 36.17 12.62
CA THR A 90 -6.31 34.91 11.97
C THR A 90 -5.10 34.29 11.30
N LEU A 91 -5.02 32.96 11.22
CA LEU A 91 -3.95 32.29 10.51
C LEU A 91 -4.10 32.50 9.00
N GLY A 92 -3.02 32.91 8.34
CA GLY A 92 -2.89 32.97 6.90
C GLY A 92 -2.12 31.76 6.38
N THR A 93 -0.99 32.01 5.73
CA THR A 93 -0.11 30.96 5.20
C THR A 93 0.65 30.28 6.32
N ALA A 94 0.70 28.95 6.35
CA ALA A 94 1.51 28.21 7.32
C ALA A 94 2.07 26.93 6.68
N PRO A 95 3.22 26.40 7.17
CA PRO A 95 3.77 25.14 6.67
C PRO A 95 2.81 23.95 6.85
N ASN A 96 2.86 23.00 5.92
CA ASN A 96 2.06 21.77 5.98
C ASN A 96 2.55 20.81 7.08
N GLY A 97 1.72 19.84 7.44
CA GLY A 97 2.06 18.79 8.43
C GLY A 97 1.80 19.16 9.89
N PHE A 98 1.39 20.39 10.16
CA PHE A 98 1.12 20.89 11.51
C PHE A 98 -0.28 21.50 11.62
N GLY A 99 -0.86 21.41 12.83
CA GLY A 99 -2.04 22.13 13.26
C GLY A 99 -1.64 23.38 14.04
N TYR A 100 -2.50 24.41 14.01
CA TYR A 100 -2.17 25.73 14.54
C TYR A 100 -3.32 26.31 15.36
N ILE A 101 -3.06 26.70 16.61
CA ILE A 101 -4.00 27.45 17.45
C ILE A 101 -3.40 28.82 17.72
N ILE A 102 -4.13 29.89 17.37
CA ILE A 102 -3.77 31.25 17.77
C ILE A 102 -4.48 31.54 19.09
N GLY A 103 -3.70 31.91 20.09
CA GLY A 103 -4.19 32.30 21.40
C GLY A 103 -3.63 33.65 21.82
N SER A 104 -4.13 34.15 22.93
CA SER A 104 -3.64 35.37 23.57
C SER A 104 -3.63 35.20 25.08
N ASP A 105 -2.57 35.68 25.70
CA ASP A 105 -2.49 35.89 27.13
C ASP A 105 -2.73 37.37 27.47
N ALA A 106 -2.45 37.77 28.71
CA ALA A 106 -2.67 39.15 29.15
C ALA A 106 -1.73 40.15 28.46
N ASP A 107 -0.55 39.70 28.02
CA ASP A 107 0.56 40.49 27.50
C ASP A 107 1.17 39.92 26.21
N SER A 108 0.58 38.89 25.61
CA SER A 108 1.07 38.33 24.35
C SER A 108 -0.03 37.77 23.44
N TYR A 109 0.30 37.66 22.16
CA TYR A 109 -0.31 36.70 21.26
C TYR A 109 0.70 35.61 20.94
N PHE A 110 0.22 34.37 20.96
CA PHE A 110 1.02 33.19 20.67
C PHE A 110 0.35 32.31 19.62
N VAL A 111 1.17 31.51 18.94
CA VAL A 111 0.73 30.39 18.13
C VAL A 111 1.23 29.09 18.74
N GLN A 112 0.30 28.18 19.02
CA GLN A 112 0.62 26.80 19.31
C GLN A 112 0.69 26.02 18.01
N VAL A 113 1.77 25.28 17.85
CA VAL A 113 2.04 24.40 16.73
C VAL A 113 1.98 22.96 17.25
N GLY A 114 1.20 22.11 16.62
CA GLY A 114 1.08 20.69 16.93
C GLY A 114 1.16 19.84 15.68
N LEU A 115 1.34 18.53 15.81
CA LEU A 115 1.23 17.64 14.65
C LEU A 115 -0.23 17.59 14.20
N ALA A 116 -0.46 17.74 12.88
CA ALA A 116 -1.80 17.60 12.32
C ALA A 116 -2.10 16.14 11.99
N ASP A 117 -3.08 15.58 12.70
CA ASP A 117 -3.74 14.34 12.29
C ASP A 117 -5.09 14.70 11.67
N TYR A 118 -5.25 14.39 10.38
CA TYR A 118 -6.47 14.65 9.64
C TYR A 118 -7.39 13.43 9.69
N VAL A 119 -8.65 13.65 10.02
CA VAL A 119 -9.70 12.63 9.98
C VAL A 119 -10.65 12.97 8.85
N TRP A 120 -10.98 11.98 8.02
CA TRP A 120 -11.98 12.14 6.96
C TRP A 120 -13.29 12.66 7.54
N ASP A 121 -13.78 13.76 6.99
CA ASP A 121 -14.98 14.43 7.46
C ASP A 121 -15.91 14.78 6.30
N THR A 122 -17.14 14.29 6.37
CA THR A 122 -18.15 14.53 5.34
C THR A 122 -18.96 15.80 5.56
N ASP A 123 -18.90 16.41 6.75
CA ASP A 123 -19.69 17.59 7.09
C ASP A 123 -18.82 18.69 7.71
N ALA A 124 -18.49 19.69 6.90
CA ALA A 124 -17.73 20.85 7.38
C ALA A 124 -18.49 21.72 8.41
N GLY A 125 -19.82 21.60 8.48
CA GLY A 125 -20.68 22.46 9.29
C GLY A 125 -20.82 22.02 10.74
N THR A 126 -20.39 20.81 11.06
CA THR A 126 -20.52 20.22 12.40
C THR A 126 -19.17 20.13 13.11
N ALA A 127 -19.21 20.27 14.44
CA ALA A 127 -18.02 20.07 15.25
C ALA A 127 -17.75 18.58 15.44
N ASN A 128 -16.46 18.22 15.49
CA ASN A 128 -15.91 16.86 15.48
C ASN A 128 -15.99 16.21 14.10
N PRO A 129 -15.22 15.14 13.79
CA PRO A 129 -15.30 14.49 12.50
C PRO A 129 -16.62 13.73 12.30
N GLN A 130 -17.22 13.85 11.11
CA GLN A 130 -18.37 13.03 10.70
C GLN A 130 -17.96 12.00 9.64
N ASP A 131 -18.00 10.74 10.05
CA ASP A 131 -17.91 9.60 9.17
C ASP A 131 -18.98 9.63 8.07
N GLY A 132 -18.63 9.17 6.87
CA GLY A 132 -19.57 9.07 5.75
C GLY A 132 -18.85 8.89 4.41
N GLY A 133 -19.63 8.75 3.34
CA GLY A 133 -19.09 8.64 1.97
C GLY A 133 -18.83 10.01 1.34
N GLY A 134 -18.14 10.02 0.20
CA GLY A 134 -17.94 11.26 -0.56
C GLY A 134 -16.83 11.18 -1.59
N THR A 135 -16.32 12.35 -1.98
CA THR A 135 -15.19 12.47 -2.91
C THR A 135 -14.02 13.13 -2.19
N TRP A 136 -12.86 12.50 -2.24
CA TRP A 136 -11.59 13.06 -1.80
C TRP A 136 -10.93 13.82 -2.96
N SER A 137 -11.17 15.13 -2.99
CA SER A 137 -10.57 16.12 -3.88
C SER A 137 -9.69 17.09 -3.07
N THR A 138 -9.12 18.10 -3.73
CA THR A 138 -8.35 19.17 -3.05
C THR A 138 -9.22 20.11 -2.21
N GLY A 139 -10.54 20.14 -2.45
CA GLY A 139 -11.50 20.93 -1.68
C GLY A 139 -12.21 20.13 -0.58
N SER A 140 -11.88 18.86 -0.38
CA SER A 140 -12.49 18.02 0.65
C SER A 140 -12.14 18.53 2.04
N ASN A 141 -13.14 18.50 2.92
CA ASN A 141 -12.97 18.84 4.32
C ASN A 141 -12.41 17.64 5.08
N PHE A 142 -11.45 17.93 5.94
CA PHE A 142 -10.90 17.01 6.91
C PHE A 142 -10.95 17.67 8.27
N TRP A 143 -11.34 16.90 9.27
CA TRP A 143 -11.25 17.34 10.65
C TRP A 143 -9.79 17.26 11.10
N GLU A 144 -9.21 18.40 11.44
CA GLU A 144 -7.86 18.51 11.97
C GLU A 144 -7.93 18.51 13.51
N ASN A 145 -7.38 17.45 14.13
CA ASN A 145 -7.60 17.18 15.55
C ASN A 145 -7.00 18.23 16.50
N PHE A 146 -5.81 18.76 16.21
CA PHE A 146 -5.11 19.67 17.11
C PHE A 146 -5.84 21.01 17.20
N GLY A 147 -6.13 21.62 16.05
CA GLY A 147 -6.87 22.89 15.97
C GLY A 147 -8.38 22.75 16.09
N SER A 148 -8.91 21.51 16.20
CA SER A 148 -10.34 21.17 16.32
C SER A 148 -11.22 21.92 15.32
N ARG A 149 -10.85 21.83 14.04
CA ARG A 149 -11.50 22.55 12.95
C ARG A 149 -11.46 21.79 11.65
N ASN A 150 -12.35 22.19 10.73
CA ASN A 150 -12.34 21.69 9.36
C ASN A 150 -11.29 22.40 8.50
N TYR A 151 -10.52 21.61 7.76
CA TYR A 151 -9.45 22.08 6.90
C TYR A 151 -9.50 21.38 5.54
N ALA A 152 -9.21 22.12 4.47
CA ALA A 152 -9.16 21.56 3.12
C ALA A 152 -7.91 20.66 2.96
N TRP A 153 -8.04 19.54 2.27
CA TRP A 153 -6.91 18.63 2.08
C TRP A 153 -5.70 19.30 1.40
N GLN A 154 -4.57 19.38 2.11
CA GLN A 154 -3.36 20.08 1.63
C GLN A 154 -2.50 19.27 0.65
N ASN A 155 -2.78 17.98 0.46
CA ASN A 155 -2.10 17.11 -0.51
C ASN A 155 -0.57 17.01 -0.36
N ASP A 156 -0.12 16.72 0.85
CA ASP A 156 1.29 16.74 1.24
C ASP A 156 1.73 15.44 1.95
N ALA A 157 2.98 15.02 1.72
CA ALA A 157 3.57 13.82 2.33
C ALA A 157 3.86 13.97 3.83
N ALA A 158 3.68 15.16 4.40
CA ALA A 158 3.71 15.39 5.85
C ALA A 158 2.38 15.06 6.54
N ASN A 159 1.27 14.98 5.80
CA ASN A 159 -0.07 14.92 6.37
C ASN A 159 -0.56 13.48 6.48
N ALA A 160 -0.81 13.00 7.70
CA ALA A 160 -1.44 11.71 7.92
C ALA A 160 -2.97 11.83 7.82
N VAL A 161 -3.62 10.78 7.29
CA VAL A 161 -5.07 10.74 7.18
C VAL A 161 -5.64 9.48 7.82
N THR A 162 -6.73 9.65 8.55
CA THR A 162 -7.52 8.57 9.17
C THR A 162 -8.92 8.54 8.59
N PHE A 163 -9.36 7.36 8.14
CA PHE A 163 -10.72 7.10 7.70
C PHE A 163 -11.49 6.41 8.82
N GLY A 164 -12.47 7.16 9.34
CA GLY A 164 -13.38 6.72 10.39
C GLY A 164 -12.97 7.18 11.80
N THR A 165 -13.98 7.25 12.65
CA THR A 165 -13.88 7.55 14.07
C THR A 165 -14.27 6.34 14.91
N ALA A 166 -13.82 6.31 16.17
CA ALA A 166 -14.19 5.23 17.09
C ALA A 166 -15.71 5.20 17.30
N GLY A 167 -16.36 4.11 16.86
CA GLY A 167 -17.81 3.95 16.94
C GLY A 167 -18.61 4.58 15.79
N GLY A 168 -17.94 5.12 14.78
CA GLY A 168 -18.56 5.65 13.57
C GLY A 168 -19.02 4.57 12.59
N SER A 169 -19.16 4.88 11.30
CA SER A 169 -19.57 3.93 10.26
C SER A 169 -18.69 4.06 9.03
N GLY A 170 -18.27 2.92 8.48
CA GLY A 170 -17.50 2.87 7.26
C GLY A 170 -18.32 3.32 6.04
N ALA A 171 -17.65 3.78 4.99
CA ALA A 171 -18.32 4.23 3.77
C ALA A 171 -17.42 4.12 2.52
N VAL A 172 -17.95 4.52 1.37
CA VAL A 172 -17.19 4.60 0.12
C VAL A 172 -16.73 6.04 -0.12
N VAL A 173 -15.44 6.21 -0.36
CA VAL A 173 -14.83 7.49 -0.73
C VAL A 173 -14.19 7.35 -2.11
N THR A 174 -14.54 8.25 -3.03
CA THR A 174 -13.94 8.31 -4.37
C THR A 174 -12.73 9.23 -4.34
N VAL A 175 -11.55 8.71 -4.65
CA VAL A 175 -10.31 9.48 -4.85
C VAL A 175 -10.38 10.15 -6.22
N ASP A 176 -10.36 11.48 -6.23
CA ASP A 176 -10.44 12.32 -7.44
C ASP A 176 -9.16 13.14 -7.60
N GLY A 177 -8.33 12.80 -8.57
CA GLY A 177 -6.99 13.32 -8.74
C GLY A 177 -5.99 12.70 -7.76
N ALA A 178 -4.71 12.69 -8.14
CA ALA A 178 -3.65 12.08 -7.33
C ALA A 178 -3.61 12.68 -5.91
N LYS A 179 -3.47 11.80 -4.91
CA LYS A 179 -3.36 12.19 -3.50
C LYS A 179 -1.98 11.89 -2.97
N THR A 180 -1.42 12.77 -2.15
CA THR A 180 -0.15 12.55 -1.47
C THR A 180 -0.37 12.65 0.02
N VAL A 181 0.00 11.60 0.76
CA VAL A 181 -0.17 11.47 2.21
C VAL A 181 1.13 11.00 2.85
N LYS A 182 1.28 11.34 4.13
CA LYS A 182 2.21 10.64 5.02
C LYS A 182 1.79 9.19 5.16
N SER A 183 0.65 8.94 5.80
CA SER A 183 0.14 7.59 6.06
C SER A 183 -1.38 7.56 5.92
N LEU A 184 -1.91 6.35 5.68
CA LEU A 184 -3.35 6.07 5.66
C LEU A 184 -3.69 5.17 6.85
N SER A 185 -4.71 5.55 7.61
CA SER A 185 -5.23 4.71 8.70
C SER A 185 -6.71 4.43 8.50
N PHE A 186 -7.14 3.19 8.76
CA PHE A 186 -8.54 2.78 8.71
C PHE A 186 -8.99 2.33 10.09
N VAL A 187 -9.83 3.15 10.72
CA VAL A 187 -10.45 2.84 12.02
C VAL A 187 -11.86 2.32 11.84
N GLN A 188 -12.47 2.54 10.68
CA GLN A 188 -13.76 1.95 10.27
C GLN A 188 -13.65 1.34 8.86
N ASN A 189 -14.68 0.61 8.44
CA ASN A 189 -14.67 -0.13 7.16
C ASN A 189 -14.90 0.77 5.93
N TYR A 190 -13.86 1.47 5.52
CA TYR A 190 -13.88 2.33 4.35
C TYR A 190 -13.42 1.61 3.07
N THR A 191 -14.02 2.03 1.95
CA THR A 191 -13.58 1.68 0.60
C THR A 191 -13.12 2.93 -0.13
N LEU A 192 -11.85 3.00 -0.51
CA LEU A 192 -11.28 4.06 -1.35
C LEU A 192 -11.29 3.62 -2.82
N ASN A 193 -12.20 4.19 -3.61
CA ASN A 193 -12.32 3.96 -5.05
C ASN A 193 -11.60 5.04 -5.85
N GLY A 194 -11.39 4.83 -7.15
CA GLY A 194 -10.80 5.82 -8.05
C GLY A 194 -9.72 5.20 -8.93
N THR A 195 -9.36 5.92 -10.00
CA THR A 195 -8.27 5.52 -10.90
C THR A 195 -6.98 6.28 -10.61
N ASP A 196 -7.07 7.41 -9.91
CA ASP A 196 -5.92 8.23 -9.56
C ASP A 196 -5.14 7.64 -8.39
N PRO A 197 -3.81 7.77 -8.38
CA PRO A 197 -2.99 7.14 -7.36
C PRO A 197 -3.05 7.87 -6.02
N ILE A 198 -2.90 7.10 -4.94
CA ILE A 198 -2.55 7.62 -3.62
C ILE A 198 -1.06 7.37 -3.40
N ASN A 199 -0.27 8.43 -3.41
CA ASN A 199 1.14 8.47 -3.07
C ASN A 199 1.31 8.41 -1.55
N VAL A 200 1.93 7.35 -1.03
CA VAL A 200 2.04 7.10 0.42
C VAL A 200 3.50 7.12 0.84
N ALA A 201 3.85 7.93 1.84
CA ALA A 201 5.22 8.08 2.32
C ALA A 201 5.61 7.21 3.53
N ALA A 202 4.64 6.75 4.32
CA ALA A 202 4.87 6.16 5.64
C ALA A 202 3.81 5.10 6.03
N GLY A 203 3.46 4.23 5.09
CA GLY A 203 2.67 3.02 5.36
C GLY A 203 1.15 3.20 5.45
N ILE A 204 0.49 2.06 5.64
CA ILE A 204 -0.96 1.93 5.78
C ILE A 204 -1.26 1.11 7.03
N THR A 205 -2.18 1.57 7.88
CA THR A 205 -2.62 0.85 9.07
C THR A 205 -4.12 0.56 8.98
N ALA A 206 -4.49 -0.71 9.09
CA ALA A 206 -5.88 -1.16 9.10
C ALA A 206 -6.24 -1.74 10.47
N SER A 207 -6.80 -0.90 11.34
CA SER A 207 -7.38 -1.31 12.62
C SER A 207 -8.78 -1.91 12.46
N GLU A 208 -9.45 -1.58 11.36
CA GLU A 208 -10.63 -2.26 10.85
C GLU A 208 -10.39 -2.79 9.43
N SER A 209 -11.24 -3.72 8.97
CA SER A 209 -11.17 -4.18 7.59
C SER A 209 -11.46 -3.04 6.63
N ALA A 210 -10.70 -2.90 5.56
CA ALA A 210 -10.84 -1.80 4.60
C ALA A 210 -10.47 -2.24 3.18
N THR A 211 -10.86 -1.43 2.19
CA THR A 211 -10.56 -1.67 0.79
C THR A 211 -9.98 -0.42 0.14
N VAL A 212 -8.88 -0.56 -0.60
CA VAL A 212 -8.24 0.51 -1.36
C VAL A 212 -8.13 0.05 -2.81
N ASN A 213 -9.12 0.40 -3.61
CA ASN A 213 -9.14 0.10 -5.05
C ASN A 213 -8.33 1.12 -5.86
N ALA A 214 -8.23 2.36 -5.37
CA ALA A 214 -7.33 3.36 -5.95
C ALA A 214 -5.88 2.85 -5.95
N PRO A 215 -5.09 3.03 -7.02
CA PRO A 215 -3.71 2.57 -7.06
C PRO A 215 -2.88 3.18 -5.93
N ILE A 216 -2.07 2.38 -5.25
CA ILE A 216 -1.07 2.88 -4.30
C ILE A 216 0.24 3.12 -5.04
N ASN A 217 0.81 4.30 -4.87
CA ASN A 217 2.18 4.62 -5.27
C ASN A 217 3.06 4.76 -4.02
N MET A 218 4.05 3.88 -3.86
CA MET A 218 4.97 3.90 -2.74
C MET A 218 6.03 4.99 -2.95
N LEU A 219 6.09 5.99 -2.05
CA LEU A 219 7.13 7.02 -2.06
C LEU A 219 8.39 6.61 -1.29
N ALA A 220 8.26 5.61 -0.41
CA ALA A 220 9.34 4.98 0.35
C ALA A 220 9.04 3.48 0.49
N SER A 221 9.95 2.73 1.13
CA SER A 221 9.61 1.35 1.51
C SER A 221 8.49 1.38 2.55
N GLN A 222 7.41 0.64 2.29
CA GLN A 222 6.17 0.76 3.04
C GLN A 222 5.97 -0.41 3.99
N THR A 223 5.33 -0.13 5.12
CA THR A 223 4.74 -1.16 5.99
C THR A 223 3.22 -1.04 5.96
N PHE A 224 2.54 -2.14 5.63
CA PHE A 224 1.09 -2.28 5.70
C PHE A 224 0.77 -3.16 6.92
N ALA A 225 0.28 -2.54 7.99
CA ALA A 225 -0.07 -3.20 9.23
C ALA A 225 -1.57 -3.50 9.27
N VAL A 226 -1.95 -4.76 9.50
CA VAL A 226 -3.35 -5.17 9.55
C VAL A 226 -3.64 -5.86 10.88
N ALA A 227 -4.59 -5.30 11.64
CA ALA A 227 -4.95 -5.79 12.97
C ALA A 227 -5.53 -7.20 12.96
N ALA A 228 -5.52 -7.85 14.12
CA ALA A 228 -5.99 -9.22 14.27
C ALA A 228 -7.45 -9.41 13.81
N GLY A 229 -7.67 -10.43 12.97
CA GLY A 229 -8.99 -10.74 12.42
C GLY A 229 -9.51 -9.74 11.37
N LYS A 230 -8.70 -8.75 10.96
CA LYS A 230 -9.05 -7.77 9.94
C LYS A 230 -8.42 -8.09 8.60
N THR A 231 -9.00 -7.52 7.54
CA THR A 231 -8.53 -7.67 6.16
C THR A 231 -8.39 -6.31 5.50
N LEU A 232 -7.21 -6.03 4.96
CA LEU A 232 -6.97 -4.90 4.06
C LEU A 232 -6.90 -5.41 2.63
N ASN A 233 -7.85 -5.01 1.80
CA ASN A 233 -7.84 -5.26 0.36
C ASN A 233 -7.16 -4.09 -0.35
N VAL A 234 -6.15 -4.34 -1.16
CA VAL A 234 -5.47 -3.31 -1.96
C VAL A 234 -5.46 -3.73 -3.42
N GLY A 235 -5.77 -2.78 -4.31
CA GLY A 235 -5.66 -2.95 -5.75
C GLY A 235 -4.20 -2.96 -6.21
N VAL A 236 -3.88 -2.13 -7.20
CA VAL A 236 -2.52 -2.04 -7.74
C VAL A 236 -1.60 -1.37 -6.72
N VAL A 237 -0.40 -1.94 -6.52
CA VAL A 237 0.68 -1.35 -5.73
C VAL A 237 1.90 -1.15 -6.63
N GLY A 238 2.28 0.11 -6.86
CA GLY A 238 3.47 0.53 -7.59
C GLY A 238 4.42 1.35 -6.72
N GLU A 239 5.47 1.90 -7.33
CA GLU A 239 6.54 2.64 -6.63
C GLU A 239 7.01 3.85 -7.43
N SER A 240 7.43 4.91 -6.73
CA SER A 240 7.99 6.11 -7.35
C SER A 240 9.45 5.97 -7.76
N SER A 241 10.15 4.99 -7.16
CA SER A 241 11.55 4.67 -7.41
C SER A 241 11.74 3.17 -7.33
N ALA A 242 12.67 2.62 -8.12
CA ALA A 242 12.92 1.19 -8.14
C ALA A 242 13.51 0.70 -6.80
N GLY A 243 13.15 -0.52 -6.42
CA GLY A 243 13.72 -1.22 -5.26
C GLY A 243 13.00 -0.97 -3.94
N LEU A 244 11.81 -0.35 -3.92
CA LEU A 244 11.09 -0.13 -2.68
C LEU A 244 10.48 -1.42 -2.16
N THR A 245 10.69 -1.70 -0.88
CA THR A 245 10.22 -2.92 -0.23
C THR A 245 8.81 -2.75 0.29
N LEU A 246 7.94 -3.75 0.06
CA LEU A 246 6.63 -3.84 0.69
C LEU A 246 6.71 -4.80 1.88
N THR A 247 6.36 -4.30 3.08
CA THR A 247 6.31 -5.10 4.29
C THR A 247 4.87 -5.26 4.75
N LYS A 248 4.40 -6.51 4.87
CA LYS A 248 3.15 -6.86 5.56
C LYS A 248 3.44 -7.13 7.03
N ASP A 249 2.79 -6.40 7.92
CA ASP A 249 2.94 -6.53 9.37
C ASP A 249 1.60 -6.76 10.10
N GLN A 250 1.69 -7.11 11.38
CA GLN A 250 0.61 -7.55 12.27
C GLN A 250 -0.16 -8.79 11.77
N VAL A 251 -0.96 -9.39 12.65
CA VAL A 251 -1.49 -10.75 12.45
C VAL A 251 -2.71 -10.85 11.53
N GLY A 252 -3.24 -9.73 11.03
CA GLY A 252 -4.34 -9.69 10.05
C GLY A 252 -3.94 -10.08 8.63
N THR A 253 -4.87 -9.93 7.69
CA THR A 253 -4.69 -10.32 6.29
C THR A 253 -4.54 -9.11 5.38
N LEU A 254 -3.50 -9.08 4.55
CA LEU A 254 -3.39 -8.18 3.40
C LEU A 254 -3.69 -8.97 2.13
N VAL A 255 -4.60 -8.45 1.31
CA VAL A 255 -4.94 -9.01 0.01
C VAL A 255 -4.53 -8.02 -1.07
N LEU A 256 -3.64 -8.46 -1.96
CA LEU A 256 -3.28 -7.75 -3.19
C LEU A 256 -4.14 -8.30 -4.33
N ASN A 257 -5.21 -7.56 -4.65
CA ASN A 257 -6.24 -7.95 -5.62
C ASN A 257 -5.82 -7.68 -7.07
N ALA A 258 -4.64 -7.10 -7.28
CA ALA A 258 -4.00 -6.95 -8.58
C ALA A 258 -2.52 -7.33 -8.45
N PRO A 259 -1.84 -7.66 -9.56
CA PRO A 259 -0.40 -7.91 -9.53
C PRO A 259 0.34 -6.66 -9.03
N ALA A 260 1.10 -6.79 -7.95
CA ALA A 260 1.96 -5.72 -7.47
C ALA A 260 3.14 -5.51 -8.42
N THR A 261 3.49 -4.25 -8.70
CA THR A 261 4.49 -3.87 -9.70
C THR A 261 5.74 -3.24 -9.10
N HIS A 262 5.85 -3.14 -7.77
CA HIS A 262 7.08 -2.71 -7.10
C HIS A 262 8.24 -3.65 -7.43
N THR A 263 9.47 -3.18 -7.45
CA THR A 263 10.62 -4.02 -7.85
C THR A 263 11.44 -4.48 -6.65
N GLY A 264 11.29 -3.84 -5.49
CA GLY A 264 11.91 -4.29 -4.24
C GLY A 264 11.31 -5.57 -3.68
N GLY A 265 11.87 -6.02 -2.55
CA GLY A 265 11.43 -7.24 -1.88
C GLY A 265 10.01 -7.15 -1.32
N THR A 266 9.46 -8.31 -0.98
CA THR A 266 8.20 -8.42 -0.22
C THR A 266 8.48 -9.17 1.07
N ASN A 267 8.28 -8.51 2.21
CA ASN A 267 8.47 -9.09 3.54
C ASN A 267 7.12 -9.31 4.20
N VAL A 268 6.90 -10.50 4.77
CA VAL A 268 5.70 -10.82 5.55
C VAL A 268 6.13 -11.16 6.96
N ASN A 269 6.04 -10.16 7.85
CA ASN A 269 6.48 -10.25 9.24
C ASN A 269 5.47 -10.98 10.12
N ALA A 270 4.18 -10.86 9.81
CA ALA A 270 3.10 -11.49 10.55
C ALA A 270 1.82 -11.62 9.72
N GLY A 271 0.95 -12.53 10.15
CA GLY A 271 -0.37 -12.75 9.55
C GLY A 271 -0.29 -13.33 8.15
N ALA A 272 -1.23 -12.94 7.30
CA ALA A 272 -1.35 -13.47 5.94
C ALA A 272 -1.17 -12.39 4.88
N LEU A 273 -0.42 -12.73 3.83
CA LEU A 273 -0.44 -12.05 2.54
C LEU A 273 -1.13 -12.97 1.52
N VAL A 274 -2.16 -12.47 0.84
CA VAL A 274 -2.80 -13.13 -0.29
C VAL A 274 -2.52 -12.31 -1.54
N ALA A 275 -1.98 -12.92 -2.58
CA ALA A 275 -1.62 -12.20 -3.81
C ALA A 275 -2.01 -12.98 -5.07
N GLU A 276 -2.22 -12.27 -6.16
CA GLU A 276 -2.43 -12.91 -7.47
C GLU A 276 -1.22 -13.70 -7.95
N ARG A 277 -0.04 -13.08 -7.78
CA ARG A 277 1.31 -13.59 -8.05
C ARG A 277 2.31 -12.59 -7.44
N LEU A 278 3.55 -13.03 -7.22
CA LEU A 278 4.65 -12.15 -6.82
C LEU A 278 5.75 -12.24 -7.89
N ARG A 279 6.14 -11.10 -8.48
CA ARG A 279 7.22 -10.99 -9.47
C ARG A 279 8.19 -9.85 -9.17
N ASN A 280 8.35 -9.61 -7.88
CA ASN A 280 9.09 -8.49 -7.32
C ASN A 280 10.45 -9.03 -6.85
N GLY A 281 11.16 -8.31 -5.98
CA GLY A 281 12.40 -8.79 -5.39
C GLY A 281 12.22 -10.03 -4.48
N THR A 282 13.20 -10.28 -3.63
CA THR A 282 13.18 -11.39 -2.66
C THR A 282 11.88 -11.45 -1.86
N LEU A 283 11.32 -12.66 -1.72
CA LEU A 283 10.21 -12.94 -0.80
C LEU A 283 10.77 -13.42 0.54
N THR A 284 10.41 -12.74 1.63
CA THR A 284 10.76 -13.16 3.00
C THR A 284 9.49 -13.42 3.81
N ILE A 285 9.39 -14.60 4.42
CA ILE A 285 8.24 -15.04 5.23
C ILE A 285 8.74 -15.34 6.64
N ALA A 286 8.31 -14.54 7.62
CA ALA A 286 8.70 -14.70 9.02
C ALA A 286 8.01 -15.90 9.70
N ALA A 287 8.44 -16.21 10.93
CA ALA A 287 7.87 -17.28 11.73
C ALA A 287 6.39 -17.01 12.02
N GLY A 288 5.52 -18.00 11.78
CA GLY A 288 4.07 -17.91 11.93
C GLY A 288 3.36 -17.07 10.87
N ALA A 289 4.09 -16.47 9.93
CA ALA A 289 3.51 -15.74 8.80
C ALA A 289 3.23 -16.67 7.62
N GLN A 290 2.27 -16.28 6.78
CA GLN A 290 1.90 -17.03 5.58
C GLN A 290 1.73 -16.16 4.35
N VAL A 291 2.10 -16.71 3.21
CA VAL A 291 1.81 -16.17 1.87
C VAL A 291 0.96 -17.19 1.13
N GLN A 292 -0.12 -16.74 0.49
CA GLN A 292 -0.91 -17.55 -0.41
C GLN A 292 -0.99 -16.90 -1.79
N ILE A 293 -0.65 -17.66 -2.83
CA ILE A 293 -0.95 -17.28 -4.21
C ILE A 293 -2.36 -17.75 -4.53
N THR A 294 -3.23 -16.83 -4.91
CA THR A 294 -4.65 -17.11 -5.20
C THR A 294 -4.78 -18.20 -6.28
N PRO A 295 -5.66 -19.20 -6.11
CA PRO A 295 -5.87 -20.23 -7.10
C PRO A 295 -6.40 -19.62 -8.41
N LYS A 296 -5.95 -20.15 -9.54
CA LYS A 296 -6.43 -19.74 -10.87
C LYS A 296 -7.37 -20.79 -11.45
N GLY A 297 -8.21 -20.38 -12.40
CA GLY A 297 -9.19 -21.28 -13.02
C GLY A 297 -8.56 -22.46 -13.75
N ALA A 298 -7.37 -22.25 -14.32
CA ALA A 298 -6.53 -23.30 -14.88
C ALA A 298 -5.26 -23.47 -14.03
N PRO A 299 -4.83 -24.71 -13.73
CA PRO A 299 -3.55 -24.95 -13.08
C PRO A 299 -2.39 -24.29 -13.83
N ASN A 300 -1.47 -23.70 -13.08
CA ASN A 300 -0.24 -23.07 -13.58
C ASN A 300 -0.47 -22.01 -14.67
N SER A 301 -1.62 -21.32 -14.60
CA SER A 301 -1.87 -20.17 -15.46
C SER A 301 -0.74 -19.14 -15.31
N PRO A 302 -0.26 -18.53 -16.42
CA PRO A 302 0.73 -17.46 -16.37
C PRO A 302 0.35 -16.29 -15.46
N ALA A 303 -0.95 -16.05 -15.26
CA ALA A 303 -1.47 -15.03 -14.35
C ALA A 303 -1.20 -15.32 -12.87
N GLY A 304 -0.95 -16.59 -12.51
CA GLY A 304 -0.59 -17.02 -11.16
C GLY A 304 0.90 -17.38 -10.99
N THR A 305 1.67 -17.43 -12.08
CA THR A 305 3.10 -17.77 -12.01
C THR A 305 3.90 -16.66 -11.30
N SER A 306 4.49 -17.02 -10.16
CA SER A 306 5.37 -16.15 -9.37
C SER A 306 6.84 -16.35 -9.75
N VAL A 307 7.64 -15.30 -9.64
CA VAL A 307 9.08 -15.27 -10.00
C VAL A 307 9.81 -14.45 -8.95
N MET A 308 10.90 -14.95 -8.41
CA MET A 308 11.68 -14.21 -7.41
C MET A 308 13.16 -14.61 -7.46
N PRO A 309 14.08 -13.68 -7.15
CA PRO A 309 15.50 -13.99 -7.13
C PRO A 309 15.91 -14.85 -5.91
N ALA A 310 15.10 -14.83 -4.85
CA ALA A 310 15.30 -15.63 -3.65
C ALA A 310 13.99 -15.79 -2.88
N LEU A 311 13.88 -16.90 -2.16
CA LEU A 311 12.80 -17.23 -1.23
C LEU A 311 13.38 -17.53 0.14
N ASN A 312 13.03 -16.71 1.14
CA ASN A 312 13.46 -16.88 2.52
C ASN A 312 12.25 -17.23 3.38
N ILE A 313 12.20 -18.46 3.90
CA ILE A 313 11.19 -18.88 4.88
C ILE A 313 11.88 -19.06 6.22
N ALA A 314 11.37 -18.43 7.27
CA ALA A 314 11.96 -18.49 8.62
C ALA A 314 12.07 -19.93 9.12
N GLY A 315 13.14 -20.21 9.88
CA GLY A 315 13.50 -21.57 10.31
C GLY A 315 14.62 -22.15 9.45
N THR A 316 14.81 -23.47 9.51
CA THR A 316 15.66 -24.21 8.57
C THR A 316 14.79 -24.86 7.51
N PRO A 317 15.33 -25.26 6.34
CA PRO A 317 14.54 -25.95 5.32
C PRO A 317 13.83 -27.21 5.83
N ALA A 318 14.45 -27.97 6.74
CA ALA A 318 13.85 -29.15 7.38
C ALA A 318 12.80 -28.83 8.46
N VAL A 319 12.88 -27.65 9.09
CA VAL A 319 11.96 -27.22 10.16
C VAL A 319 11.55 -25.76 9.91
N PRO A 320 10.79 -25.50 8.83
CA PRO A 320 10.32 -24.16 8.53
C PRO A 320 9.25 -23.74 9.53
N THR A 321 9.15 -22.44 9.75
CA THR A 321 8.19 -21.81 10.67
C THR A 321 7.29 -20.80 9.98
N GLY A 322 7.61 -20.38 8.75
CA GLY A 322 6.70 -19.67 7.85
C GLY A 322 6.06 -20.61 6.81
N LYS A 323 5.08 -20.10 6.07
CA LYS A 323 4.34 -20.86 5.06
C LYS A 323 4.20 -20.12 3.73
N LEU A 324 4.48 -20.81 2.63
CA LEU A 324 4.10 -20.41 1.27
C LEU A 324 3.11 -21.43 0.70
N ASP A 325 1.89 -20.99 0.36
CA ASP A 325 0.89 -21.81 -0.31
C ASP A 325 0.73 -21.36 -1.77
N LEU A 326 1.10 -22.23 -2.72
CA LEU A 326 0.98 -21.96 -4.14
C LEU A 326 -0.41 -22.29 -4.71
N ALA A 327 -1.30 -22.90 -3.93
CA ALA A 327 -2.57 -23.45 -4.42
C ALA A 327 -2.33 -24.29 -5.69
N ASN A 328 -2.84 -23.90 -6.86
CA ASN A 328 -2.60 -24.59 -8.14
C ASN A 328 -1.67 -23.84 -9.09
N ASN A 329 -0.76 -23.02 -8.57
CA ASN A 329 0.10 -22.13 -9.35
C ASN A 329 1.55 -22.62 -9.47
N ALA A 330 2.31 -21.92 -10.31
CA ALA A 330 3.73 -22.14 -10.53
C ALA A 330 4.61 -21.09 -9.84
N LEU A 331 5.83 -21.47 -9.55
CA LEU A 331 6.88 -20.65 -8.96
C LEU A 331 8.19 -20.87 -9.72
N VAL A 332 8.90 -19.77 -9.99
CA VAL A 332 10.28 -19.76 -10.46
C VAL A 332 11.14 -19.05 -9.43
N ILE A 333 12.21 -19.70 -8.99
CA ILE A 333 13.27 -19.06 -8.21
C ILE A 333 14.46 -18.90 -9.14
N ASP A 334 14.83 -17.66 -9.46
CA ASP A 334 15.93 -17.32 -10.37
C ASP A 334 17.18 -16.98 -9.54
N TYR A 335 18.14 -17.88 -9.49
CA TYR A 335 19.19 -17.89 -8.47
C TYR A 335 20.58 -18.01 -9.11
N THR A 336 21.61 -17.54 -8.40
CA THR A 336 22.92 -17.30 -9.02
C THR A 336 23.76 -18.56 -9.24
N THR A 337 23.59 -19.62 -8.44
CA THR A 337 24.45 -20.80 -8.45
C THR A 337 23.63 -22.08 -8.56
N VAL A 338 23.62 -22.68 -9.76
CA VAL A 338 22.90 -23.92 -10.11
C VAL A 338 23.02 -25.01 -9.03
N GLY A 339 21.94 -25.74 -8.76
CA GLY A 339 21.88 -26.91 -7.88
C GLY A 339 21.79 -26.60 -6.38
N THR A 340 22.12 -25.38 -5.95
CA THR A 340 22.25 -25.04 -4.52
C THR A 340 20.93 -25.04 -3.75
N LEU A 341 19.80 -24.87 -4.42
CA LEU A 341 18.48 -24.76 -3.76
C LEU A 341 17.67 -26.06 -3.79
N VAL A 342 18.09 -27.07 -4.54
CA VAL A 342 17.24 -28.23 -4.84
C VAL A 342 16.90 -29.04 -3.58
N ASP A 343 17.90 -29.29 -2.73
CA ASP A 343 17.71 -30.03 -1.47
C ASP A 343 16.94 -29.21 -0.43
N ASP A 344 17.22 -27.92 -0.33
CA ASP A 344 16.49 -27.02 0.56
C ASP A 344 15.01 -26.93 0.17
N VAL A 345 14.72 -26.79 -1.12
CA VAL A 345 13.35 -26.79 -1.64
C VAL A 345 12.66 -28.13 -1.40
N ARG A 346 13.35 -29.27 -1.57
CA ARG A 346 12.81 -30.58 -1.21
C ARG A 346 12.38 -30.63 0.26
N GLN A 347 13.25 -30.19 1.16
CA GLN A 347 12.97 -30.19 2.60
C GLN A 347 11.79 -29.28 2.94
N LEU A 348 11.70 -28.10 2.32
CA LEU A 348 10.57 -27.18 2.48
C LEU A 348 9.25 -27.77 1.98
N LEU A 349 9.26 -28.51 0.86
CA LEU A 349 8.10 -29.22 0.33
C LEU A 349 7.70 -30.42 1.21
N ALA A 350 8.68 -31.19 1.68
CA ALA A 350 8.45 -32.29 2.61
C ALA A 350 7.79 -31.80 3.91
N ALA A 351 8.32 -30.73 4.51
CA ALA A 351 7.74 -30.08 5.68
C ALA A 351 6.35 -29.46 5.41
N GLY A 352 6.09 -29.05 4.16
CA GLY A 352 4.78 -28.56 3.72
C GLY A 352 3.74 -29.63 3.42
N THR A 353 4.12 -30.91 3.51
CA THR A 353 3.16 -32.02 3.49
C THR A 353 2.28 -31.94 4.73
N GLY A 354 0.98 -31.67 4.54
CA GLY A 354 0.03 -31.41 5.61
C GLY A 354 -0.40 -29.93 5.74
N GLY A 355 0.27 -29.01 5.03
CA GLY A 355 -0.25 -27.67 4.76
C GLY A 355 -0.10 -26.63 5.87
N VAL A 356 0.77 -26.86 6.86
CA VAL A 356 0.93 -25.98 8.03
C VAL A 356 2.12 -25.00 7.89
N VAL A 357 3.27 -25.47 7.40
CA VAL A 357 4.51 -24.69 7.24
C VAL A 357 5.20 -25.04 5.92
N GLY A 358 6.33 -24.42 5.59
CA GLY A 358 7.11 -24.73 4.41
C GLY A 358 6.43 -24.31 3.10
N ILE A 359 6.71 -25.01 2.02
CA ILE A 359 6.06 -24.77 0.72
C ILE A 359 4.95 -25.81 0.53
N THR A 360 3.73 -25.36 0.29
CA THR A 360 2.56 -26.22 0.20
C THR A 360 1.64 -25.84 -0.96
N SER A 361 0.63 -26.67 -1.19
CA SER A 361 -0.45 -26.44 -2.12
C SER A 361 -1.77 -26.82 -1.44
N SER A 362 -2.63 -25.84 -1.20
CA SER A 362 -4.01 -26.07 -0.75
C SER A 362 -4.90 -26.76 -1.80
N SER A 363 -4.43 -26.87 -3.03
CA SER A 363 -5.08 -27.62 -4.12
C SER A 363 -4.58 -29.07 -4.22
N ALA A 364 -3.61 -29.47 -3.39
CA ALA A 364 -3.02 -30.80 -3.44
C ALA A 364 -4.03 -31.89 -3.07
N THR A 365 -3.84 -33.05 -3.69
CA THR A 365 -4.59 -34.29 -3.44
C THR A 365 -3.60 -35.45 -3.41
N VAL A 366 -4.08 -36.68 -3.19
CA VAL A 366 -3.21 -37.87 -3.30
C VAL A 366 -2.57 -38.03 -4.68
N SER A 367 -3.23 -37.53 -5.74
CA SER A 367 -2.77 -37.62 -7.14
C SER A 367 -2.14 -36.34 -7.67
N ARG A 368 -2.15 -35.24 -6.91
CA ARG A 368 -1.68 -33.93 -7.38
C ARG A 368 -0.94 -33.18 -6.29
N ARG A 369 0.21 -32.61 -6.62
CA ARG A 369 1.13 -31.97 -5.67
C ARG A 369 2.10 -31.05 -6.41
N LEU A 370 3.08 -30.49 -5.72
CA LEU A 370 4.05 -29.58 -6.33
C LEU A 370 5.25 -30.35 -6.88
N GLY A 371 5.38 -30.41 -8.20
CA GLY A 371 6.59 -30.87 -8.84
C GLY A 371 7.63 -29.76 -8.87
N TYR A 372 8.91 -30.13 -8.78
CA TYR A 372 10.00 -29.15 -8.81
C TYR A 372 11.25 -29.68 -9.52
N GLY A 373 12.16 -28.80 -9.90
CA GLY A 373 13.44 -29.22 -10.46
C GLY A 373 14.27 -28.03 -10.91
N ASP A 374 15.58 -28.26 -10.92
CA ASP A 374 16.53 -27.33 -11.50
C ASP A 374 16.46 -27.38 -13.03
N ASN A 375 16.29 -26.25 -13.70
CA ASN A 375 16.15 -26.21 -15.15
C ASN A 375 17.44 -26.60 -15.90
N SER A 376 18.59 -26.65 -15.23
CA SER A 376 19.84 -27.15 -15.82
C SER A 376 19.83 -28.64 -16.12
N VAL A 377 18.91 -29.42 -15.52
CA VAL A 377 18.84 -30.86 -15.76
C VAL A 377 18.19 -31.17 -17.10
N ALA A 378 18.68 -32.22 -17.78
CA ALA A 378 18.20 -32.62 -19.11
C ALA A 378 16.71 -32.99 -19.15
N ALA A 379 16.12 -33.38 -18.00
CA ALA A 379 14.70 -33.67 -17.92
C ALA A 379 13.80 -32.43 -18.09
N LEU A 380 14.34 -31.22 -17.86
CA LEU A 380 13.63 -29.95 -18.02
C LEU A 380 14.20 -29.16 -19.20
N GLY A 381 15.32 -28.45 -19.00
CA GLY A 381 16.06 -27.77 -20.08
C GLY A 381 15.22 -26.82 -20.94
N VAL A 382 14.22 -26.14 -20.36
CA VAL A 382 13.27 -25.32 -21.11
C VAL A 382 13.70 -23.84 -21.16
N ALA A 383 13.33 -23.13 -22.22
CA ALA A 383 13.50 -21.68 -22.32
C ALA A 383 12.32 -20.89 -21.74
N THR A 384 11.17 -21.55 -21.56
CA THR A 384 9.95 -20.95 -21.04
C THR A 384 9.24 -21.90 -20.09
N PHE A 385 8.75 -21.38 -18.97
CA PHE A 385 8.00 -22.14 -17.97
C PHE A 385 6.75 -21.36 -17.56
N ASN A 386 5.56 -21.91 -17.83
CA ASN A 386 4.27 -21.32 -17.46
C ASN A 386 4.15 -19.82 -17.79
N GLY A 387 4.59 -19.43 -18.99
CA GLY A 387 4.50 -18.06 -19.52
C GLY A 387 5.62 -17.11 -19.06
N VAL A 388 6.67 -17.63 -18.44
CA VAL A 388 7.86 -16.86 -18.00
C VAL A 388 9.09 -17.39 -18.73
N ALA A 389 10.00 -16.50 -19.15
CA ALA A 389 11.30 -16.89 -19.69
C ALA A 389 12.21 -17.38 -18.55
N VAL A 390 12.89 -18.50 -18.77
CA VAL A 390 13.76 -19.14 -17.77
C VAL A 390 15.04 -19.64 -18.43
N ASP A 391 16.04 -19.90 -17.61
CA ASP A 391 17.35 -20.39 -18.04
C ASP A 391 17.88 -21.49 -17.09
N ALA A 392 19.12 -21.92 -17.28
CA ALA A 392 19.71 -22.99 -16.46
C ALA A 392 19.87 -22.61 -14.98
N THR A 393 19.77 -21.33 -14.62
CA THR A 393 19.83 -20.78 -13.27
C THR A 393 18.45 -20.59 -12.64
N SER A 394 17.43 -21.27 -13.17
CA SER A 394 16.06 -21.25 -12.67
C SER A 394 15.68 -22.55 -11.98
N LEU A 395 15.20 -22.49 -10.73
CA LEU A 395 14.51 -23.59 -10.08
C LEU A 395 13.02 -23.46 -10.37
N LEU A 396 12.47 -24.48 -11.04
CA LEU A 396 11.10 -24.51 -11.52
C LEU A 396 10.25 -25.31 -10.54
N MET A 397 9.05 -24.81 -10.25
CA MET A 397 8.06 -25.51 -9.44
C MET A 397 6.65 -25.27 -9.98
N MET A 398 5.83 -26.31 -10.03
CA MET A 398 4.44 -26.19 -10.48
C MET A 398 3.53 -27.21 -9.82
N PHE A 399 2.24 -26.89 -9.78
CA PHE A 399 1.22 -27.86 -9.43
C PHE A 399 1.08 -28.90 -10.53
N THR A 400 1.35 -30.17 -10.27
CA THR A 400 1.29 -31.23 -11.27
C THR A 400 0.76 -32.56 -10.71
N VAL A 401 0.65 -33.56 -11.58
CA VAL A 401 0.29 -34.93 -11.26
C VAL A 401 1.46 -35.61 -10.53
N ALA A 402 1.17 -36.36 -9.47
CA ALA A 402 2.18 -37.18 -8.79
C ALA A 402 2.73 -38.23 -9.78
N GLY A 403 4.01 -38.15 -10.11
CA GLY A 403 4.62 -39.00 -11.13
C GLY A 403 5.12 -38.26 -12.38
N ASP A 404 4.79 -36.98 -12.56
CA ASP A 404 5.25 -36.15 -13.71
C ASP A 404 6.66 -35.60 -13.47
N ALA A 405 7.68 -36.45 -13.65
CA ALA A 405 9.08 -36.13 -13.35
C ALA A 405 9.64 -34.99 -14.22
N ASN A 406 9.19 -34.85 -15.47
CA ASN A 406 9.68 -33.82 -16.39
C ASN A 406 8.80 -32.55 -16.42
N LEU A 407 7.83 -32.43 -15.51
CA LEU A 407 6.97 -31.25 -15.35
C LEU A 407 6.21 -30.85 -16.64
N ASN A 408 5.82 -31.84 -17.47
CA ASN A 408 5.06 -31.57 -18.69
C ASN A 408 3.52 -31.54 -18.46
N GLY A 409 3.09 -31.82 -17.23
CA GLY A 409 1.69 -31.89 -16.82
C GLY A 409 1.02 -33.24 -17.05
N THR A 410 1.76 -34.28 -17.45
CA THR A 410 1.26 -35.63 -17.77
C THR A 410 2.23 -36.69 -17.26
N THR A 411 1.70 -37.74 -16.64
CA THR A 411 2.51 -38.91 -16.22
C THR A 411 2.51 -39.99 -17.30
N ASN A 412 3.67 -40.35 -17.83
CA ASN A 412 3.83 -41.33 -18.91
C ASN A 412 5.13 -42.16 -18.81
N ILE A 413 5.48 -42.89 -19.88
CA ILE A 413 6.65 -43.78 -19.92
C ILE A 413 7.98 -43.04 -19.79
N GLY A 414 8.04 -41.77 -20.21
CA GLY A 414 9.22 -40.93 -20.04
C GLY A 414 9.51 -40.69 -18.56
N ASP A 415 8.47 -40.43 -17.76
CA ASP A 415 8.62 -40.23 -16.32
C ASP A 415 9.02 -41.51 -15.59
N PHE A 416 8.45 -42.64 -16.00
CA PHE A 416 8.89 -43.95 -15.50
C PHE A 416 10.36 -44.22 -15.81
N SER A 417 10.84 -43.82 -16.99
CA SER A 417 12.25 -44.01 -17.37
C SER A 417 13.18 -43.18 -16.49
N LEU A 418 12.78 -41.94 -16.15
CA LEU A 418 13.52 -41.09 -15.21
C LEU A 418 13.59 -41.72 -13.81
N LEU A 419 12.45 -42.17 -13.27
CA LEU A 419 12.39 -42.89 -12.00
C LEU A 419 13.25 -44.16 -12.02
N ALA A 420 13.09 -45.01 -13.03
CA ALA A 420 13.77 -46.30 -13.12
C ALA A 420 15.29 -46.15 -13.20
N SER A 421 15.78 -45.12 -13.89
CA SER A 421 17.22 -44.81 -13.97
C SER A 421 17.85 -44.38 -12.64
N ASN A 422 17.03 -43.99 -11.66
CA ASN A 422 17.46 -43.51 -10.35
C ASN A 422 16.94 -44.38 -9.19
N PHE A 423 16.41 -45.57 -9.47
CA PHE A 423 15.80 -46.41 -8.45
C PHE A 423 16.80 -46.81 -7.34
N ASN A 424 16.37 -46.70 -6.08
CA ASN A 424 17.19 -46.84 -4.86
C ASN A 424 18.39 -45.88 -4.77
N GLN A 425 18.33 -44.71 -5.43
CA GLN A 425 19.32 -43.64 -5.30
C GLN A 425 18.71 -42.44 -4.57
N PRO A 426 19.55 -41.58 -3.95
CA PRO A 426 19.13 -40.24 -3.56
C PRO A 426 18.47 -39.52 -4.73
N GLY A 427 17.33 -38.91 -4.46
CA GLY A 427 16.43 -38.43 -5.50
C GLY A 427 15.84 -37.07 -5.19
N VAL A 428 15.44 -36.41 -6.26
CA VAL A 428 14.61 -35.21 -6.30
C VAL A 428 13.46 -35.51 -7.24
N TRP A 429 12.48 -34.61 -7.34
CA TRP A 429 11.31 -34.86 -8.18
C TRP A 429 11.63 -35.23 -9.64
N THR A 430 12.59 -34.54 -10.27
CA THR A 430 13.02 -34.82 -11.66
C THR A 430 13.76 -36.15 -11.84
N SER A 431 14.23 -36.77 -10.74
CA SER A 431 14.78 -38.13 -10.73
C SER A 431 13.83 -39.16 -10.11
N GLY A 432 12.57 -38.79 -9.86
CA GLY A 432 11.51 -39.72 -9.45
C GLY A 432 11.20 -39.75 -7.96
N ASP A 433 11.70 -38.84 -7.13
CA ASP A 433 11.20 -38.67 -5.75
C ASP A 433 9.91 -37.84 -5.74
N PHE A 434 8.76 -38.52 -5.83
CA PHE A 434 7.45 -37.88 -5.89
C PHE A 434 6.84 -37.67 -4.52
N ASN A 435 7.45 -38.22 -3.47
CA ASN A 435 6.96 -38.15 -2.10
C ASN A 435 7.74 -37.16 -1.20
N TYR A 436 8.89 -36.68 -1.68
CA TYR A 436 9.85 -35.76 -1.05
C TYR A 436 10.71 -36.38 0.07
N ASP A 437 10.79 -37.71 0.18
CA ASP A 437 11.61 -38.39 1.21
C ASP A 437 13.12 -38.36 0.91
N GLY A 438 13.51 -37.92 -0.29
CA GLY A 438 14.89 -37.79 -0.73
C GLY A 438 15.48 -39.06 -1.35
N THR A 439 14.67 -40.11 -1.59
CA THR A 439 15.13 -41.36 -2.21
C THR A 439 14.11 -41.86 -3.23
N THR A 440 14.51 -42.03 -4.48
CA THR A 440 13.65 -42.61 -5.51
C THR A 440 13.45 -44.10 -5.28
N ASN A 441 12.25 -44.53 -4.86
CA ASN A 441 12.00 -45.92 -4.44
C ASN A 441 10.61 -46.47 -4.84
N ILE A 442 10.21 -47.59 -4.24
CA ILE A 442 8.93 -48.27 -4.54
C ILE A 442 7.70 -47.42 -4.16
N GLY A 443 7.82 -46.55 -3.16
CA GLY A 443 6.80 -45.57 -2.78
C GLY A 443 6.51 -44.62 -3.93
N ASP A 444 7.55 -44.11 -4.58
CA ASP A 444 7.41 -43.21 -5.73
C ASP A 444 6.88 -43.91 -6.97
N PHE A 445 7.34 -45.14 -7.22
CA PHE A 445 6.78 -45.96 -8.29
C PHE A 445 5.28 -46.16 -8.10
N SER A 446 4.84 -46.37 -6.86
CA SER A 446 3.41 -46.53 -6.54
C SER A 446 2.62 -45.26 -6.84
N LEU A 447 3.17 -44.07 -6.56
CA LEU A 447 2.56 -42.79 -6.92
C LEU A 447 2.46 -42.61 -8.43
N LEU A 448 3.54 -42.90 -9.16
CA LEU A 448 3.55 -42.82 -10.62
C LEU A 448 2.55 -43.80 -11.25
N ALA A 449 2.57 -45.06 -10.80
CA ALA A 449 1.70 -46.12 -11.33
C ALA A 449 0.21 -45.81 -11.10
N ALA A 450 -0.13 -45.26 -9.93
CA ALA A 450 -1.50 -44.85 -9.60
C ALA A 450 -2.03 -43.72 -10.50
N ASN A 451 -1.13 -42.95 -11.11
CA ASN A 451 -1.46 -41.79 -11.95
C ASN A 451 -1.00 -41.95 -13.41
N PHE A 452 -0.62 -43.16 -13.82
CA PHE A 452 -0.08 -43.39 -15.16
C PHE A 452 -1.11 -43.03 -16.24
N ASN A 453 -0.65 -42.33 -17.29
CA ASN A 453 -1.46 -41.83 -18.39
C ASN A 453 -2.57 -40.85 -17.95
N THR A 454 -2.34 -40.11 -16.87
CA THR A 454 -3.21 -38.99 -16.44
C THR A 454 -2.50 -37.66 -16.66
N SER A 455 -3.30 -36.60 -16.85
CA SER A 455 -2.81 -35.25 -17.09
C SER A 455 -3.57 -34.21 -16.27
N LEU A 456 -2.95 -33.05 -16.09
CA LEU A 456 -3.66 -31.87 -15.63
C LEU A 456 -4.74 -31.47 -16.65
N PRO A 457 -5.92 -31.00 -16.19
CA PRO A 457 -6.91 -30.43 -17.09
C PRO A 457 -6.29 -29.30 -17.90
N ALA A 458 -6.35 -29.38 -19.22
CA ALA A 458 -5.99 -28.26 -20.08
C ALA A 458 -6.87 -27.06 -19.70
N GLY A 459 -6.26 -25.90 -19.44
CA GLY A 459 -7.02 -24.68 -19.21
C GLY A 459 -7.89 -24.41 -20.43
N MET A 460 -9.22 -24.45 -20.28
CA MET A 460 -10.09 -23.99 -21.36
C MET A 460 -9.74 -22.54 -21.67
N PRO A 461 -9.46 -22.16 -22.92
CA PRO A 461 -9.44 -20.77 -23.32
C PRO A 461 -10.84 -20.22 -23.01
N ARG A 462 -10.98 -19.38 -21.98
CA ARG A 462 -12.15 -18.53 -21.90
C ARG A 462 -11.97 -17.48 -22.98
N GLY A 463 -12.38 -17.82 -24.20
CA GLY A 463 -12.72 -16.82 -25.19
C GLY A 463 -13.66 -15.83 -24.52
N SER A 464 -13.23 -14.58 -24.46
CA SER A 464 -14.05 -13.45 -24.04
C SER A 464 -15.26 -13.34 -24.98
N LEU A 465 -16.29 -14.13 -24.70
CA LEU A 465 -17.65 -13.96 -25.20
C LEU A 465 -18.54 -13.74 -23.97
N VAL A 466 -18.32 -12.62 -23.30
CA VAL A 466 -19.42 -11.91 -22.66
C VAL A 466 -19.55 -10.60 -23.44
N PRO A 467 -20.50 -10.50 -24.38
CA PRO A 467 -20.99 -9.20 -24.80
C PRO A 467 -21.53 -8.52 -23.55
N GLU A 468 -20.88 -7.44 -23.14
CA GLU A 468 -21.48 -6.49 -22.21
C GLU A 468 -22.83 -6.06 -22.81
N PRO A 469 -23.88 -5.90 -21.97
CA PRO A 469 -25.22 -5.62 -22.46
C PRO A 469 -25.20 -4.37 -23.33
N ALA A 470 -25.60 -4.53 -24.58
CA ALA A 470 -25.84 -3.45 -25.52
C ALA A 470 -26.75 -2.42 -24.86
N VAL A 471 -26.20 -1.26 -24.51
CA VAL A 471 -27.00 -0.07 -24.30
C VAL A 471 -27.71 0.20 -25.61
N ALA A 472 -29.01 -0.06 -25.60
CA ALA A 472 -29.94 0.32 -26.64
C ALA A 472 -29.95 1.85 -26.77
N ALA A 473 -28.99 2.39 -27.54
CA ALA A 473 -29.08 3.72 -28.14
C ALA A 473 -29.56 3.54 -29.58
N GLY A 474 -30.85 3.24 -29.73
CA GLY A 474 -31.53 3.19 -31.02
C GLY A 474 -31.64 4.60 -31.61
N VAL A 475 -30.66 4.98 -32.43
CA VAL A 475 -30.83 6.02 -33.45
C VAL A 475 -31.58 5.37 -34.61
N LEU A 476 -32.87 5.69 -34.75
CA LEU A 476 -33.61 5.54 -36.01
C LEU A 476 -34.12 6.92 -36.42
N ALA A 477 -33.28 7.62 -37.16
CA ALA A 477 -33.69 8.72 -38.00
C ALA A 477 -33.93 8.19 -39.43
N THR A 478 -35.06 8.60 -39.99
CA THR A 478 -35.43 8.68 -41.41
C THR A 478 -36.05 7.46 -42.09
N GLY A 479 -37.31 7.65 -42.51
CA GLY A 479 -37.94 6.87 -43.57
C GLY A 479 -39.45 6.76 -43.44
N LEU A 480 -40.20 7.83 -43.78
CA LEU A 480 -41.43 7.77 -44.59
C LEU A 480 -42.05 9.17 -44.73
N LEU A 481 -41.61 9.86 -45.78
CA LEU A 481 -42.44 10.81 -46.48
C LEU A 481 -43.55 10.06 -47.24
N ALA A 482 -44.70 10.73 -47.32
CA ALA A 482 -45.75 10.64 -48.32
C ALA A 482 -46.95 9.70 -48.09
N ARG A 483 -48.11 10.38 -48.06
CA ARG A 483 -49.53 9.99 -48.32
C ARG A 483 -50.38 9.88 -47.05
N ARG A 484 -51.51 10.58 -46.89
CA ARG A 484 -52.37 11.32 -47.83
C ARG A 484 -53.46 12.07 -47.02
N ARG A 485 -53.47 13.40 -47.10
CA ARG A 485 -54.62 14.22 -47.53
C ARG A 485 -56.03 13.61 -47.35
N ASN A 486 -56.85 14.31 -46.55
CA ASN A 486 -58.28 14.70 -46.73
C ASN A 486 -59.34 14.25 -45.70
N ARG A 487 -60.06 15.28 -45.20
CA ARG A 487 -61.48 15.39 -44.76
C ARG A 487 -61.78 14.87 -43.34
N ARG A 488 -62.47 15.60 -42.46
CA ARG A 488 -63.46 16.69 -42.60
C ARG A 488 -63.20 17.83 -41.63
#